data_AF-A0A139QVA3-F1
#
_entry.id   AF-A0A139QVA3-F1
#
_cell.length_a   1.000
_cell.length_b   1.000
_cell.length_c   1.000
_cell.angle_alpha   90.00
_cell.angle_beta   90.00
_cell.angle_gamma   90.00
#
_symmetry.space_group_name_H-M   'P 1'
#
loop_
_entity.id
_entity.type
_entity.pdbx_description
1 polymer ?
#
loop_
_entity_poly.entity_id
_entity_poly.type
_entity_poly.pdbx_seq_one_letter_code
_entity_poly.pdbx_strand_id
1 'polypeptide(L)'
;MKLKWTVITLIALAATAAGIYWGVDAFNENKSYQGNMRNARNAVAAHNWSDAAIYYSAARGIRVSVENRTALEQLNYLKRADKEIRHNNWQSALNLYSLVLATNGGVDLLNKAAKSGEDYVTALKNADESADKASSLQVALDKKSSELTKARYSAEAAVKTANDAAKAAQDSAKSAVDAANDNATDLSKALSSQQAADKAAAKSEAADTKTSKVDNHKKDKAN
;
A
#
# COMPACT_ATOMS: atom_id res chain seq x y z
N MET A 1 -12.67 5.24 9.06
CA MET A 1 -13.04 4.04 9.84
C MET A 1 -11.75 3.42 10.35
N LYS A 2 -11.59 3.25 11.67
CA LYS A 2 -10.37 2.72 12.30
C LYS A 2 -10.50 1.19 12.39
N LEU A 3 -9.76 0.45 11.57
CA LEU A 3 -9.70 -1.01 11.67
C LEU A 3 -8.86 -1.39 12.89
N LYS A 4 -9.54 -1.71 13.99
CA LYS A 4 -8.94 -2.36 15.16
C LYS A 4 -8.68 -3.82 14.80
N TRP A 5 -7.47 -4.14 14.36
CA TRP A 5 -7.04 -5.54 14.21
C TRP A 5 -6.89 -6.15 15.60
N THR A 6 -7.87 -6.96 15.97
CA THR A 6 -7.85 -7.82 17.15
C THR A 6 -7.96 -9.24 16.65
N VAL A 7 -6.85 -9.99 16.58
CA VAL A 7 -6.69 -11.47 16.71
C VAL A 7 -5.16 -11.70 16.70
N ILE A 8 -4.38 -11.69 17.79
CA ILE A 8 -4.30 -12.65 18.92
C ILE A 8 -4.93 -14.01 18.61
N THR A 9 -4.26 -14.89 17.86
CA THR A 9 -4.23 -16.35 18.13
C THR A 9 -3.14 -17.03 17.30
N LEU A 10 -2.03 -17.42 17.94
CA LEU A 10 -1.21 -18.57 17.55
C LEU A 10 -0.41 -19.03 18.79
N ILE A 11 -1.17 -19.46 19.80
CA ILE A 11 -0.72 -20.33 20.87
C ILE A 11 -1.15 -21.74 20.46
N ALA A 12 -0.20 -22.51 19.92
CA ALA A 12 -0.19 -23.95 19.65
C ALA A 12 0.89 -24.15 18.56
N LEU A 13 1.88 -25.04 18.62
CA LEU A 13 2.12 -26.22 19.43
C LEU A 13 3.52 -26.73 19.02
N ALA A 14 4.48 -26.75 19.95
CA ALA A 14 5.63 -27.69 19.92
C ALA A 14 6.23 -27.83 21.33
N ALA A 15 5.36 -27.89 22.33
CA ALA A 15 5.70 -28.44 23.64
C ALA A 15 5.08 -29.85 23.71
N THR A 16 5.70 -30.80 23.00
CA THR A 16 5.45 -32.23 23.16
C THR A 16 6.75 -32.91 23.56
N ALA A 17 7.08 -32.80 24.84
CA ALA A 17 7.60 -33.90 25.65
C ALA A 17 7.48 -33.54 27.14
N ALA A 18 6.77 -34.39 27.87
CA ALA A 18 6.65 -34.44 29.34
C ALA A 18 5.68 -33.46 30.02
N GLY A 19 4.40 -33.53 29.67
CA GLY A 19 3.33 -33.34 30.64
C GLY A 19 2.99 -34.66 31.33
N ILE A 20 3.57 -34.94 32.51
CA ILE A 20 2.93 -35.73 33.57
C ILE A 20 3.26 -35.07 34.91
N TYR A 21 2.31 -34.26 35.37
CA TYR A 21 1.81 -34.14 36.74
C TYR A 21 2.71 -34.66 37.88
N TRP A 22 3.27 -33.76 38.68
CA TRP A 22 3.38 -33.91 40.15
C TRP A 22 3.32 -32.51 40.79
N GLY A 23 2.19 -32.21 41.41
CA GLY A 23 2.01 -31.05 42.27
C GLY A 23 2.70 -31.24 43.63
N VAL A 24 3.31 -30.15 44.10
CA VAL A 24 3.28 -29.61 45.47
C VAL A 24 3.80 -30.43 46.67
N ASP A 25 4.11 -31.73 46.61
CA ASP A 25 4.61 -32.48 47.80
C ASP A 25 6.14 -32.74 47.86
N ALA A 26 6.95 -32.08 47.05
CA ALA A 26 8.41 -32.34 47.01
C ALA A 26 9.26 -31.49 47.99
N PHE A 27 8.65 -30.79 48.95
CA PHE A 27 9.41 -29.96 49.90
C PHE A 27 9.96 -30.71 51.12
N ASN A 28 9.70 -32.02 51.26
CA ASN A 28 10.17 -32.77 52.43
C ASN A 28 10.90 -34.09 52.15
N GLU A 29 10.96 -34.57 50.91
CA GLU A 29 11.72 -35.77 50.57
C GLU A 29 12.99 -35.44 49.78
N ASN A 30 14.12 -35.71 50.43
CA ASN A 30 15.48 -35.77 49.90
C ASN A 30 16.35 -34.51 50.10
N LYS A 31 16.70 -34.22 51.36
CA LYS A 31 17.83 -33.35 51.77
C LYS A 31 19.22 -33.83 51.27
N SER A 32 19.29 -34.81 50.36
CA SER A 32 20.55 -35.26 49.78
C SER A 32 20.92 -34.42 48.56
N TYR A 33 22.23 -34.29 48.32
CA TYR A 33 22.77 -33.64 47.13
C TYR A 33 22.14 -34.21 45.84
N GLN A 34 22.00 -35.54 45.73
CA GLN A 34 21.49 -36.18 44.52
C GLN A 34 20.00 -35.90 44.28
N GLY A 35 19.20 -35.78 45.35
CA GLY A 35 17.80 -35.37 45.25
C GLY A 35 17.62 -34.00 44.65
N ASN A 36 18.35 -33.02 45.21
CA ASN A 36 18.32 -31.65 44.74
C ASN A 36 18.81 -31.54 43.28
N MET A 37 19.87 -32.25 42.89
CA MET A 37 20.34 -32.25 41.49
C MET A 37 19.31 -32.87 40.52
N ARG A 38 18.61 -33.94 40.92
CA ARG A 38 17.53 -34.53 40.12
C ARG A 38 16.37 -33.54 39.93
N ASN A 39 15.92 -32.91 41.02
CA ASN A 39 14.84 -31.94 40.97
C ASN A 39 15.23 -30.70 40.14
N ALA A 40 16.49 -30.26 40.24
CA ALA A 40 17.01 -29.17 39.42
C ALA A 40 16.94 -29.50 37.92
N ARG A 41 17.43 -30.68 37.52
CA ARG A 41 17.41 -31.13 36.12
C ARG A 41 15.98 -31.31 35.59
N ASN A 42 15.06 -31.82 36.41
CA ASN A 42 13.65 -31.91 36.06
C ASN A 42 13.03 -30.52 35.83
N ALA A 43 13.35 -29.54 36.68
CA ALA A 43 12.90 -28.18 36.50
C ALA A 43 13.51 -27.52 35.24
N VAL A 44 14.78 -27.80 34.91
CA VAL A 44 15.39 -27.38 33.64
C VAL A 44 14.65 -27.98 32.44
N ALA A 45 14.34 -29.28 32.48
CA ALA A 45 13.58 -29.95 31.40
C ALA A 45 12.16 -29.37 31.25
N ALA A 46 11.56 -28.91 32.34
CA ALA A 46 10.26 -28.22 32.34
C ALA A 46 10.36 -26.72 32.01
N HIS A 47 11.54 -26.21 31.62
CA HIS A 47 11.82 -24.79 31.38
C HIS A 47 11.49 -23.87 32.57
N ASN A 48 11.45 -24.41 33.80
CA ASN A 48 11.21 -23.65 35.00
C ASN A 48 12.55 -23.23 35.63
N TRP A 49 13.11 -22.14 35.10
CA TRP A 49 14.42 -21.64 35.51
C TRP A 49 14.47 -21.19 36.98
N SER A 50 13.32 -20.75 37.52
CA SER A 50 13.21 -20.31 38.92
C SER A 50 13.40 -21.48 39.87
N ASP A 51 12.64 -22.55 39.66
CA ASP A 51 12.74 -23.76 40.50
C ASP A 51 14.08 -24.46 40.31
N ALA A 52 14.58 -24.52 39.06
CA ALA A 52 15.91 -25.07 38.78
C ALA A 52 17.00 -24.34 39.60
N ALA A 53 16.94 -23.01 39.68
CA ALA A 53 17.91 -22.24 40.46
C ALA A 53 17.78 -22.50 41.97
N ILE A 54 16.57 -22.68 42.49
CA ILE A 54 16.33 -23.04 43.90
C ILE A 54 16.97 -24.40 44.20
N TYR A 55 16.72 -25.41 43.37
CA TYR A 55 17.25 -26.76 43.58
C TYR A 55 18.78 -26.84 43.38
N TYR A 56 19.35 -26.15 42.39
CA TYR A 56 20.81 -26.06 42.24
C TYR A 56 21.46 -25.33 43.43
N SER A 57 20.82 -24.28 43.96
CA SER A 57 21.30 -23.58 45.16
C SER A 57 21.26 -24.49 46.39
N ALA A 58 20.17 -25.24 46.59
CA ALA A 58 20.04 -26.22 47.66
C ALA A 58 21.07 -27.35 47.56
N ALA A 59 21.33 -27.87 46.34
CA ALA A 59 22.39 -28.85 46.10
C ALA A 59 23.77 -28.28 46.45
N ARG A 60 24.05 -27.03 46.06
CA ARG A 60 25.31 -26.33 46.34
C ARG A 60 25.54 -26.10 47.83
N GLY A 61 24.47 -25.82 48.59
CA GLY A 61 24.51 -25.70 50.04
C GLY A 61 24.94 -26.97 50.75
N ILE A 62 24.71 -28.14 50.14
CA ILE A 62 25.18 -29.45 50.66
C ILE A 62 26.59 -29.75 50.15
N ARG A 63 26.83 -29.61 48.84
CA ARG A 63 28.13 -29.86 48.21
C ARG A 63 28.31 -28.96 47.00
N VAL A 64 29.37 -28.18 46.98
CA VAL A 64 29.76 -27.39 45.81
C VAL A 64 30.27 -28.34 44.72
N SER A 65 29.74 -28.19 43.50
CA SER A 65 30.21 -28.89 42.31
C SER A 65 30.36 -27.91 41.15
N VAL A 66 31.17 -28.27 40.15
CA VAL A 66 31.31 -27.44 38.95
C VAL A 66 29.93 -27.24 38.30
N GLU A 67 29.15 -28.33 38.16
CA GLU A 67 27.80 -28.30 37.57
C GLU A 67 26.86 -27.33 38.30
N ASN A 68 26.76 -27.36 39.63
CA ASN A 68 25.83 -26.47 40.32
C ASN A 68 26.29 -25.00 40.35
N ARG A 69 27.60 -24.75 40.26
CA ARG A 69 28.13 -23.39 40.11
C ARG A 69 27.79 -22.84 38.73
N THR A 70 28.11 -23.58 37.67
CA THR A 70 27.89 -23.12 36.28
C THR A 70 26.40 -23.08 35.94
N ALA A 71 25.60 -24.00 36.46
CA ALA A 71 24.15 -23.99 36.27
C ALA A 71 23.49 -22.70 36.77
N LEU A 72 23.88 -22.20 37.94
CA LEU A 72 23.28 -20.98 38.51
C LEU A 72 23.58 -19.74 37.66
N GLU A 73 24.78 -19.67 37.08
CA GLU A 73 25.15 -18.61 36.15
C GLU A 73 24.31 -18.70 34.86
N GLN A 74 24.27 -19.88 34.24
CA GLN A 74 23.48 -20.12 33.03
C GLN A 74 21.99 -19.83 33.24
N LEU A 75 21.43 -20.22 34.39
CA LEU A 75 20.04 -19.95 34.75
C LEU A 75 19.76 -18.45 34.95
N ASN A 76 20.74 -17.65 35.37
CA ASN A 76 20.59 -16.19 35.44
C ASN A 76 20.38 -15.61 34.04
N TYR A 77 21.23 -16.00 33.08
CA TYR A 77 21.08 -15.56 31.69
C TYR A 77 19.77 -16.03 31.07
N LEU A 78 19.35 -17.29 31.29
CA LEU A 78 18.07 -17.81 30.78
C LEU A 78 16.85 -17.06 31.32
N LYS A 79 16.81 -16.75 32.63
CA LYS A 79 15.73 -15.94 33.23
C LYS A 79 15.64 -14.55 32.64
N ARG A 80 16.81 -13.95 32.35
CA ARG A 80 16.88 -12.64 31.71
C ARG A 80 16.43 -12.74 30.26
N ALA A 81 16.80 -13.79 29.53
CA ALA A 81 16.38 -14.01 28.15
C ALA A 81 14.84 -14.08 28.07
N ASP A 82 14.19 -14.84 28.94
CA ASP A 82 12.72 -14.89 29.02
C ASP A 82 12.08 -13.52 29.29
N LYS A 83 12.74 -12.67 30.10
CA LYS A 83 12.27 -11.31 30.34
C LYS A 83 12.38 -10.45 29.08
N GLU A 84 13.51 -10.51 28.37
CA GLU A 84 13.71 -9.79 27.12
C GLU A 84 12.73 -10.25 26.02
N ILE A 85 12.45 -11.56 25.93
CA ILE A 85 11.43 -12.14 25.03
C ILE A 85 10.05 -11.53 25.31
N ARG A 86 9.64 -11.43 26.58
CA ARG A 86 8.34 -10.80 26.96
C ARG A 86 8.26 -9.31 26.59
N HIS A 87 9.40 -8.65 26.41
CA HIS A 87 9.48 -7.26 25.97
C HIS A 87 9.76 -7.11 24.47
N ASN A 88 9.72 -8.20 23.69
CA ASN A 88 10.06 -8.25 22.27
C ASN A 88 11.49 -7.76 21.95
N ASN A 89 12.39 -7.81 22.94
CA ASN A 89 13.79 -7.41 22.78
C ASN A 89 14.61 -8.59 22.22
N TRP A 90 14.32 -8.98 20.97
CA TRP A 90 14.84 -10.20 20.35
C TRP A 90 16.37 -10.28 20.36
N GLN A 91 17.06 -9.19 20.02
CA GLN A 91 18.51 -9.15 19.97
C GLN A 91 19.15 -9.33 21.37
N SER A 92 18.55 -8.72 22.39
CA SER A 92 19.00 -8.87 23.78
C SER A 92 18.81 -10.30 24.27
N ALA A 93 17.69 -10.94 23.94
CA ALA A 93 17.43 -12.35 24.25
C ALA A 93 18.43 -13.29 23.57
N LEU A 94 18.72 -13.09 22.27
CA LEU A 94 19.73 -13.87 21.55
C LEU A 94 21.12 -13.74 22.18
N ASN A 95 21.55 -12.53 22.53
CA ASN A 95 22.82 -12.31 23.21
C ASN A 95 22.89 -13.05 24.56
N LEU A 96 21.79 -13.08 25.32
CA LEU A 96 21.72 -13.82 26.58
C LEU A 96 21.83 -15.34 26.37
N TYR A 97 21.23 -15.91 25.32
CA TYR A 97 21.44 -17.31 24.97
C TYR A 97 22.88 -17.61 24.55
N SER A 98 23.52 -16.70 23.81
CA SER A 98 24.95 -16.83 23.49
C SER A 98 25.83 -16.87 24.74
N LEU A 99 25.51 -16.06 25.77
CA LEU A 99 26.21 -16.10 27.06
C LEU A 99 26.03 -17.44 27.80
N VAL A 100 24.84 -18.05 27.72
CA VAL A 100 24.61 -19.40 28.28
C VAL A 100 25.53 -20.43 27.61
N LEU A 101 25.60 -20.41 26.28
CA LEU A 101 26.39 -21.34 25.48
C LEU A 101 27.90 -21.12 25.62
N ALA A 102 28.32 -19.88 25.89
CA ALA A 102 29.72 -19.52 26.12
C ALA A 102 30.22 -19.83 27.56
N THR A 103 29.34 -20.31 28.45
CA THR A 103 29.72 -20.62 29.83
C THR A 103 30.64 -21.84 29.88
N ASN A 104 31.89 -21.65 30.34
CA ASN A 104 32.88 -22.72 30.47
C ASN A 104 32.44 -23.78 31.49
N GLY A 105 32.41 -25.05 31.07
CA GLY A 105 31.88 -26.14 31.88
C GLY A 105 30.35 -26.03 32.08
N GLY A 106 29.66 -25.43 31.10
CA GLY A 106 28.21 -25.31 31.08
C GLY A 106 27.53 -26.68 31.16
N VAL A 107 26.34 -26.69 31.77
CA VAL A 107 25.55 -27.91 31.92
C VAL A 107 24.86 -28.23 30.60
N ASP A 108 25.10 -29.43 30.06
CA ASP A 108 24.59 -29.85 28.75
C ASP A 108 23.09 -29.64 28.58
N LEU A 109 22.30 -29.89 29.64
CA LEU A 109 20.86 -29.71 29.61
C LEU A 109 20.46 -28.24 29.44
N LEU A 110 21.18 -27.32 30.10
CA LEU A 110 20.99 -25.88 29.97
C LEU A 110 21.48 -25.36 28.62
N ASN A 111 22.56 -25.93 28.07
CA ASN A 111 23.04 -25.62 26.73
C ASN A 111 22.01 -26.03 25.67
N LYS A 112 21.42 -27.22 25.78
CA LYS A 112 20.34 -27.67 24.88
C LYS A 112 19.11 -26.76 24.98
N ALA A 113 18.70 -26.40 26.19
CA ALA A 113 17.61 -25.46 26.40
C ALA A 113 17.90 -24.09 25.78
N ALA A 114 19.12 -23.58 25.94
CA ALA A 114 19.55 -22.32 25.35
C ALA A 114 19.55 -22.36 23.82
N LYS A 115 20.03 -23.46 23.22
CA LYS A 115 20.00 -23.63 21.75
C LYS A 115 18.57 -23.65 21.21
N SER A 116 17.69 -24.41 21.85
CA SER A 116 16.27 -24.41 21.50
C SER A 116 15.61 -23.03 21.66
N GLY A 117 16.01 -22.27 22.69
CA GLY A 117 15.54 -20.90 22.90
C GLY A 117 16.06 -19.91 21.85
N GLU A 118 17.34 -20.03 21.45
CA GLU A 118 17.95 -19.25 20.38
C GLU A 118 17.22 -19.45 19.04
N ASP A 119 16.92 -20.70 18.70
CA ASP A 119 16.18 -21.06 17.48
C ASP A 119 14.76 -20.46 17.51
N TYR A 120 14.07 -20.56 18.66
CA TYR A 120 12.74 -19.98 18.85
C TYR A 120 12.74 -18.45 18.71
N VAL A 121 13.67 -17.75 19.36
CA VAL A 121 13.75 -16.28 19.28
C VAL A 121 14.14 -15.82 17.88
N THR A 122 15.01 -16.55 17.19
CA THR A 122 15.35 -16.25 15.79
C THR A 122 14.11 -16.34 14.90
N ALA A 123 13.27 -17.35 15.10
CA ALA A 123 12.00 -17.47 14.37
C ALA A 123 11.05 -16.29 14.67
N LEU A 124 10.93 -15.88 15.94
CA LEU A 124 10.12 -14.72 16.33
C LEU A 124 10.61 -13.42 15.68
N LYS A 125 11.92 -13.15 15.76
CA LYS A 125 12.55 -11.96 15.14
C LYS A 125 12.27 -11.89 13.63
N ASN A 126 12.43 -13.02 12.93
CA ASN A 126 12.19 -13.09 11.49
C ASN A 126 10.72 -12.86 11.14
N ALA A 127 9.79 -13.36 11.97
CA ALA A 127 8.36 -13.14 11.78
C ALA A 127 8.00 -11.65 11.97
N ASP A 128 8.54 -11.00 12.99
CA ASP A 128 8.33 -9.58 13.30
C ASP A 128 8.84 -8.68 12.16
N GLU A 129 10.08 -8.91 11.70
CA GLU A 129 10.66 -8.20 10.55
C GLU A 129 9.86 -8.38 9.26
N SER A 130 9.27 -9.56 9.07
CA SER A 130 8.43 -9.85 7.90
C SER A 130 7.09 -9.11 7.96
N ALA A 131 6.49 -9.00 9.15
CA ALA A 131 5.26 -8.24 9.36
C ALA A 131 5.48 -6.74 9.12
N ASP A 132 6.59 -6.18 9.61
CA ASP A 132 6.96 -4.78 9.36
C ASP A 132 7.17 -4.49 7.88
N LYS A 133 7.88 -5.38 7.17
CA LYS A 133 8.07 -5.27 5.71
C LYS A 133 6.73 -5.30 4.97
N ALA A 134 5.84 -6.24 5.31
CA ALA A 134 4.51 -6.33 4.71
C ALA A 134 3.68 -5.05 4.93
N SER A 135 3.71 -4.50 6.15
CA SER A 135 3.04 -3.23 6.49
C SER A 135 3.59 -2.06 5.66
N SER A 136 4.93 -1.96 5.54
CA SER A 136 5.58 -0.92 4.74
C SER A 136 5.23 -1.00 3.25
N LEU A 137 5.14 -2.21 2.70
CA LEU A 137 4.74 -2.46 1.32
C LEU A 137 3.27 -2.09 1.09
N GLN A 138 2.39 -2.38 2.05
CA GLN A 138 0.97 -1.98 1.96
C GLN A 138 0.85 -0.45 1.92
N VAL A 139 1.58 0.27 2.77
CA VAL A 139 1.59 1.75 2.76
C VAL A 139 2.12 2.29 1.43
N ALA A 140 3.18 1.69 0.88
CA ALA A 140 3.71 2.07 -0.43
C ALA A 140 2.70 1.80 -1.56
N LEU A 141 1.99 0.68 -1.50
CA LEU A 141 0.95 0.29 -2.46
C LEU A 141 -0.23 1.27 -2.40
N ASP A 142 -0.71 1.63 -1.22
CA ASP A 142 -1.80 2.59 -1.03
C ASP A 142 -1.45 3.97 -1.61
N LYS A 143 -0.20 4.41 -1.39
CA LYS A 143 0.31 5.65 -1.98
C LYS A 143 0.31 5.59 -3.51
N LYS A 144 0.81 4.50 -4.10
CA LYS A 144 0.84 4.31 -5.56
C LYS A 144 -0.56 4.22 -6.16
N SER A 145 -1.50 3.56 -5.48
CA SER A 145 -2.90 3.54 -5.90
C SER A 145 -3.51 4.94 -5.91
N SER A 146 -3.26 5.75 -4.88
CA SER A 146 -3.74 7.14 -4.82
C SER A 146 -3.16 8.01 -5.94
N GLU A 147 -1.85 7.89 -6.23
CA GLU A 147 -1.20 8.59 -7.35
C GLU A 147 -1.84 8.23 -8.69
N LEU A 148 -2.13 6.94 -8.92
CA LEU A 148 -2.78 6.47 -10.15
C LEU A 148 -4.21 7.01 -10.30
N THR A 149 -4.98 7.05 -9.21
CA THR A 149 -6.32 7.64 -9.22
C THR A 149 -6.27 9.13 -9.59
N LYS A 150 -5.31 9.90 -9.05
CA LYS A 150 -5.13 11.31 -9.41
C LYS A 150 -4.74 11.50 -10.87
N ALA A 151 -3.84 10.66 -11.38
CA ALA A 151 -3.44 10.69 -12.79
C ALA A 151 -4.64 10.41 -13.72
N ARG A 152 -5.49 9.44 -13.35
CA ARG A 152 -6.73 9.13 -14.08
C ARG A 152 -7.70 10.31 -14.11
N TYR A 153 -7.96 10.96 -12.96
CA TYR A 153 -8.80 12.15 -12.91
C TYR A 153 -8.25 13.30 -13.77
N SER A 154 -6.93 13.50 -13.78
CA SER A 154 -6.27 14.50 -14.62
C SER A 154 -6.47 14.18 -16.12
N ALA A 155 -6.31 12.92 -16.50
CA ALA A 155 -6.54 12.47 -17.87
C ALA A 155 -8.00 12.65 -18.31
N GLU A 156 -8.96 12.28 -17.45
CA GLU A 156 -10.40 12.48 -17.71
C GLU A 156 -10.74 13.97 -17.88
N ALA A 157 -10.15 14.86 -17.07
CA ALA A 157 -10.31 16.30 -17.20
C ALA A 157 -9.71 16.85 -18.51
N ALA A 158 -8.55 16.33 -18.94
CA ALA A 158 -7.92 16.71 -20.20
C ALA A 158 -8.77 16.28 -21.41
N VAL A 159 -9.30 15.06 -21.39
CA VAL A 159 -10.22 14.56 -22.43
C VAL A 159 -11.48 15.41 -22.49
N LYS A 160 -12.08 15.76 -21.35
CA LYS A 160 -13.25 16.64 -21.31
C LYS A 160 -12.95 18.01 -21.93
N THR A 161 -11.82 18.61 -21.57
CA THR A 161 -11.39 19.90 -22.11
C THR A 161 -11.20 19.84 -23.63
N ALA A 162 -10.56 18.79 -24.14
CA ALA A 162 -10.38 18.59 -25.56
C ALA A 162 -11.72 18.43 -26.30
N ASN A 163 -12.66 17.68 -25.72
CA ASN A 163 -13.98 17.47 -26.31
C ASN A 163 -14.84 18.76 -26.32
N ASP A 164 -14.78 19.53 -25.24
CA ASP A 164 -15.46 20.84 -25.15
C ASP A 164 -14.91 21.83 -26.19
N ALA A 165 -13.58 21.85 -26.41
CA ALA A 165 -12.95 22.67 -27.44
C ALA A 165 -13.32 22.23 -28.87
N ALA A 166 -13.35 20.92 -29.14
CA ALA A 166 -13.76 20.39 -30.43
C ALA A 166 -15.23 20.76 -30.74
N LYS A 167 -16.11 20.70 -29.75
CA LYS A 167 -17.52 21.09 -29.90
C LYS A 167 -17.68 22.58 -30.19
N ALA A 168 -16.95 23.44 -29.46
CA ALA A 168 -16.95 24.87 -29.72
C ALA A 168 -16.46 25.21 -31.15
N ALA A 169 -15.42 24.52 -31.63
CA ALA A 169 -14.94 24.68 -33.00
C ALA A 169 -15.98 24.24 -34.04
N GLN A 170 -16.68 23.11 -33.80
CA GLN A 170 -17.76 22.63 -34.65
C GLN A 170 -18.93 23.62 -34.72
N ASP A 171 -19.36 24.15 -33.58
CA ASP A 171 -20.46 25.12 -33.50
C ASP A 171 -20.11 26.43 -34.23
N SER A 172 -18.85 26.87 -34.11
CA SER A 172 -18.34 28.06 -34.81
C SER A 172 -18.27 27.85 -36.33
N ALA A 173 -17.81 26.67 -36.78
CA ALA A 173 -17.80 26.33 -38.20
C ALA A 173 -19.22 26.26 -38.78
N LYS A 174 -20.17 25.67 -38.03
CA LYS A 174 -21.58 25.63 -38.42
C LYS A 174 -22.17 27.03 -38.58
N SER A 175 -21.90 27.92 -37.63
CA SER A 175 -22.36 29.31 -37.69
C SER A 175 -21.80 30.07 -38.89
N ALA A 176 -20.53 29.83 -39.25
CA ALA A 176 -19.91 30.43 -40.43
C ALA A 176 -20.53 29.92 -41.75
N VAL A 177 -20.86 28.62 -41.81
CA VAL A 177 -21.57 28.03 -42.96
C VAL A 177 -22.96 28.61 -43.10
N ASP A 178 -23.71 28.70 -42.00
CA ASP A 178 -25.06 29.26 -41.99
C ASP A 178 -25.04 30.73 -42.46
N ALA A 179 -24.10 31.55 -41.96
CA ALA A 179 -23.92 32.94 -42.40
C ALA A 179 -23.51 33.08 -43.88
N ALA A 180 -22.66 32.18 -44.38
CA ALA A 180 -22.29 32.17 -45.80
C ALA A 180 -23.49 31.81 -46.69
N ASN A 181 -24.34 30.88 -46.24
CA ASN A 181 -25.54 30.47 -46.95
C ASN A 181 -26.60 31.58 -46.99
N ASP A 182 -26.76 32.32 -45.88
CA ASP A 182 -27.64 33.49 -45.82
C ASP A 182 -27.16 34.59 -46.78
N ASN A 183 -25.86 34.91 -46.78
CA ASN A 183 -25.28 35.87 -47.72
C ASN A 183 -25.45 35.45 -49.18
N ALA A 184 -25.27 34.17 -49.50
CA ALA A 184 -25.49 33.66 -50.86
C ALA A 184 -26.95 33.82 -51.30
N THR A 185 -27.89 33.61 -50.39
CA THR A 185 -29.33 33.80 -50.62
C THR A 185 -29.64 35.27 -50.88
N ASP A 186 -29.08 36.19 -50.10
CA ASP A 186 -29.27 37.63 -50.30
C ASP A 186 -28.63 38.13 -51.60
N LEU A 187 -27.44 37.62 -51.96
CA LEU A 187 -26.79 37.92 -53.23
C LEU A 187 -27.63 37.44 -54.42
N SER A 188 -28.26 36.26 -54.31
CA SER A 188 -29.16 35.71 -55.32
C SER A 188 -30.42 36.58 -55.50
N LYS A 189 -31.01 37.07 -54.40
CA LYS A 189 -32.14 38.01 -54.45
C LYS A 189 -31.74 39.35 -55.08
N ALA A 190 -30.55 39.86 -54.75
CA ALA A 190 -30.02 41.09 -55.32
C ALA A 190 -29.79 40.96 -56.83
N LEU A 191 -29.15 39.87 -57.28
CA LEU A 191 -28.96 39.60 -58.72
C LEU A 191 -30.30 39.48 -59.47
N SER A 192 -31.27 38.79 -58.88
CA SER A 192 -32.61 38.64 -59.48
C SER A 192 -33.32 39.99 -59.62
N SER A 193 -33.17 40.86 -58.63
CA SER A 193 -33.74 42.22 -58.63
C SER A 193 -33.03 43.11 -59.68
N GLN A 194 -31.70 42.99 -59.80
CA GLN A 194 -30.92 43.70 -60.81
C GLN A 194 -31.32 43.26 -62.23
N GLN A 195 -31.44 41.94 -62.48
CA GLN A 195 -31.90 41.43 -63.77
C GLN A 195 -33.32 41.89 -64.11
N ALA A 196 -34.21 42.02 -63.12
CA ALA A 196 -35.55 42.56 -63.34
C ALA A 196 -35.52 44.05 -63.71
N ALA A 197 -34.63 44.84 -63.07
CA ALA A 197 -34.43 46.26 -63.36
C ALA A 197 -33.82 46.47 -64.76
N ASP A 198 -32.78 45.71 -65.13
CA ASP A 198 -32.14 45.80 -66.44
C ASP A 198 -33.12 45.43 -67.57
N LYS A 199 -34.00 44.44 -67.33
CA LYS A 199 -35.06 44.06 -68.27
C LYS A 199 -36.14 45.12 -68.41
N ALA A 200 -36.41 45.92 -67.36
CA ALA A 200 -37.31 47.06 -67.42
C ALA A 200 -36.67 48.26 -68.15
N ALA A 201 -35.38 48.51 -67.93
CA ALA A 201 -34.61 49.56 -68.62
C ALA A 201 -34.50 49.28 -70.13
N ALA A 202 -34.19 48.04 -70.54
CA ALA A 202 -34.16 47.63 -71.94
C ALA A 202 -35.54 47.77 -72.64
N LYS A 203 -36.64 47.62 -71.88
CA LYS A 203 -38.01 47.85 -72.39
C LYS A 203 -38.33 49.35 -72.52
N SER A 204 -37.67 50.21 -71.75
CA SER A 204 -37.77 51.67 -71.84
C SER A 204 -36.97 52.21 -73.04
N GLU A 205 -35.76 51.72 -73.30
CA GLU A 205 -34.94 52.13 -74.46
C GLU A 205 -35.54 51.68 -75.80
N ALA A 206 -36.23 50.53 -75.83
CA ALA A 206 -36.99 50.09 -76.99
C ALA A 206 -38.25 50.96 -77.28
N ALA A 207 -38.71 51.75 -76.30
CA ALA A 207 -39.82 52.69 -76.48
C ALA A 207 -39.36 54.08 -77.00
N ASP A 208 -38.12 54.51 -76.68
CA ASP A 208 -37.57 55.81 -77.10
C ASP A 208 -37.11 55.85 -78.57
N THR A 209 -36.87 54.71 -79.22
CA THR A 209 -36.47 54.66 -80.63
C THR A 209 -37.65 54.73 -81.62
N LYS A 210 -38.90 54.85 -81.15
CA LYS A 210 -40.10 54.89 -82.01
C LYS A 210 -40.64 56.27 -82.36
N THR A 211 -40.06 57.38 -81.86
CA THR A 211 -40.61 58.74 -82.08
C THR A 211 -39.75 59.68 -82.93
N SER A 212 -38.53 59.31 -83.35
CA SER A 212 -37.71 60.16 -84.22
C SER A 212 -37.63 59.64 -85.66
N LYS A 213 -38.76 59.69 -86.37
CA LYS A 213 -38.79 59.72 -87.84
C LYS A 213 -39.80 60.77 -88.28
N VAL A 214 -39.43 62.04 -88.15
CA VAL A 214 -40.12 63.15 -88.79
C VAL A 214 -39.54 63.30 -90.19
N ASP A 215 -40.34 62.91 -91.17
CA ASP A 215 -40.16 63.18 -92.59
C ASP A 215 -40.01 64.68 -92.85
N ASN A 216 -39.06 65.07 -93.71
CA ASN A 216 -39.21 66.33 -94.44
C ASN A 216 -38.55 66.25 -95.82
N HIS A 217 -39.33 65.82 -96.82
CA HIS A 217 -38.93 65.88 -98.22
C HIS A 217 -40.15 66.09 -99.16
N LYS A 218 -40.49 67.35 -99.44
CA LYS A 218 -41.04 67.87 -100.72
C LYS A 218 -41.28 69.38 -100.56
N LYS A 219 -40.52 70.28 -101.20
CA LYS A 219 -40.64 70.77 -102.59
C LYS A 219 -42.09 71.06 -103.00
N ASP A 220 -42.45 72.34 -102.95
CA ASP A 220 -43.40 72.96 -103.87
C ASP A 220 -42.70 74.06 -104.68
N LYS A 221 -43.03 74.10 -105.97
CA LYS A 221 -42.56 75.03 -107.00
C LYS A 221 -43.73 75.93 -107.40
N ALA A 222 -43.39 77.20 -107.65
CA ALA A 222 -44.01 78.17 -108.56
C ALA A 222 -45.41 78.74 -108.21
N ASN A 223 -45.50 80.05 -107.97
CA ASN A 223 -45.57 81.06 -109.03
C ASN A 223 -45.17 82.44 -108.49
#